data_AF-A0A093ZYG4-F1
#
_entry.id   AF-A0A093ZYG4-F1
#
_cell.length_a   1.000
_cell.length_b   1.000
_cell.length_c   1.000
_cell.angle_alpha   90.00
_cell.angle_beta   90.00
_cell.angle_gamma   90.00
#
_symmetry.space_group_name_H-M   'P 1'
#
loop_
_entity.id
_entity.type
_entity.pdbx_description
1 polymer ?
#
loop_
_entity_poly.entity_id
_entity_poly.type
_entity_poly.pdbx_seq_one_letter_code
_entity_poly.pdbx_strand_id
1 'polypeptide(L)'
;MFNKSNPVIPPVASLDRPEPLTTVLANDKEEFRDDCMPCRVTGAAAFAGLGIYSYYSGHAQLLAQQKAIAKSGSMFGLKSRQTGITGIAITLVGMGLWRLVN
;
A
#
# COMPACT_ATOMS: atom_id res chain seq x y z
N MET A 1 -23.89 49.41 -42.11
CA MET A 1 -22.42 49.44 -42.00
C MET A 1 -22.05 48.77 -40.68
N PHE A 2 -21.76 47.47 -40.68
CA PHE A 2 -21.33 46.75 -39.48
C PHE A 2 -19.82 46.86 -39.37
N ASN A 3 -19.35 47.59 -38.36
CA ASN A 3 -17.93 47.75 -38.07
C ASN A 3 -17.38 46.44 -37.49
N LYS A 4 -16.62 45.69 -38.30
CA LYS A 4 -15.99 44.44 -37.90
C LYS A 4 -14.74 44.78 -37.08
N SER A 5 -14.93 45.04 -35.79
CA SER A 5 -13.81 45.15 -34.84
C SER A 5 -13.10 43.80 -34.77
N ASN A 6 -11.83 43.76 -35.21
CA ASN A 6 -10.96 42.59 -35.06
C ASN A 6 -10.87 42.22 -33.57
N PRO A 7 -11.10 40.95 -33.18
CA PRO A 7 -10.90 40.55 -31.80
C PRO A 7 -9.41 40.67 -31.47
N VAL A 8 -9.09 41.48 -30.46
CA VAL A 8 -7.76 41.53 -29.87
C VAL A 8 -7.57 40.22 -29.11
N ILE A 9 -6.82 39.29 -29.70
CA ILE A 9 -6.50 38.01 -29.08
C ILE A 9 -5.38 38.29 -28.06
N PRO A 10 -5.64 38.14 -26.74
CA PRO A 10 -4.61 38.39 -25.75
C PRO A 10 -3.52 37.32 -25.86
N PRO A 11 -2.24 37.66 -25.61
CA PRO A 11 -1.14 36.70 -25.68
C PRO A 11 -1.33 35.61 -24.62
N VAL A 12 -0.98 34.35 -24.95
CA VAL A 12 -1.17 33.17 -24.08
C VAL A 12 -0.62 33.34 -22.66
N ALA A 13 0.43 34.14 -22.50
CA ALA A 13 1.02 34.49 -21.20
C ALA A 13 0.06 35.24 -20.26
N SER A 14 -0.97 35.88 -20.78
CA SER A 14 -1.99 36.59 -19.97
C SER A 14 -3.13 35.68 -19.47
N LEU A 15 -3.19 34.44 -19.98
CA LEU A 15 -4.03 33.39 -19.41
C LEU A 15 -3.27 32.54 -18.38
N ASP A 16 -1.96 32.72 -18.29
CA ASP A 16 -1.14 32.05 -17.29
C ASP A 16 -1.46 32.67 -15.93
N ARG A 17 -2.22 31.93 -15.12
CA ARG A 17 -2.45 32.22 -13.71
C ARG A 17 -1.63 31.22 -12.90
N PRO A 18 -0.30 31.37 -12.83
CA PRO A 18 0.51 30.49 -12.01
C PRO A 18 0.13 30.74 -10.56
N GLU A 19 -0.62 29.81 -9.98
CA GLU A 19 -0.72 29.69 -8.53
C GLU A 19 0.70 29.63 -7.97
N PRO A 20 1.03 30.38 -6.92
CA PRO A 20 2.36 30.31 -6.35
C PRO A 20 2.63 28.87 -5.91
N LEU A 21 3.79 28.31 -6.27
CA LEU A 21 4.11 26.90 -6.02
C LEU A 21 3.95 26.51 -4.54
N THR A 22 4.15 27.46 -3.63
CA THR A 22 3.93 27.28 -2.19
C THR A 22 2.46 27.08 -1.81
N THR A 23 1.50 27.71 -2.50
CA THR A 23 0.06 27.49 -2.26
C THR A 23 -0.40 26.17 -2.85
N VAL A 24 0.10 25.79 -4.02
CA VAL A 24 -0.19 24.47 -4.63
C VAL A 24 0.33 23.35 -3.72
N LEU A 25 1.58 23.45 -3.26
CA LEU A 25 2.16 22.46 -2.35
C LEU A 25 1.49 22.47 -0.96
N ALA A 26 0.93 23.60 -0.52
CA ALA A 26 0.17 23.65 0.73
C ALA A 26 -1.21 22.99 0.55
N ASN A 27 -1.94 23.33 -0.51
CA ASN A 27 -3.24 22.74 -0.83
C ASN A 27 -3.15 21.24 -1.10
N ASP A 28 -2.14 20.78 -1.85
CA ASP A 28 -1.88 19.35 -2.05
C ASP A 28 -1.64 18.63 -0.71
N LYS A 29 -0.89 19.25 0.21
CA LYS A 29 -0.65 18.67 1.53
C LYS A 29 -1.90 18.62 2.40
N GLU A 30 -2.88 19.47 2.18
CA GLU A 30 -4.14 19.46 2.94
C GLU A 30 -5.14 18.49 2.30
N GLU A 31 -5.32 18.52 0.99
CA GLU A 31 -6.25 17.66 0.24
C GLU A 31 -5.81 16.18 0.22
N PHE A 32 -4.54 15.88 -0.06
CA PHE A 32 -4.06 14.49 -0.09
C PHE A 32 -3.83 13.89 1.30
N ARG A 33 -3.71 14.72 2.35
CA ARG A 33 -3.53 14.22 3.72
C ARG A 33 -4.80 13.58 4.26
N ASP A 34 -5.96 14.06 3.85
CA ASP A 34 -7.25 13.54 4.33
C ASP A 34 -7.81 12.43 3.41
N ASP A 35 -7.45 12.39 2.12
CA ASP A 35 -7.94 11.40 1.13
C ASP A 35 -7.11 10.11 1.00
N CYS A 36 -6.23 9.80 1.96
CA CYS A 36 -5.42 8.58 1.94
C CYS A 36 -6.17 7.29 2.29
N MET A 37 -7.47 7.35 2.63
CA MET A 37 -8.29 6.20 3.01
C MET A 37 -8.25 5.02 2.02
N PRO A 38 -8.48 5.20 0.71
CA PRO A 38 -8.38 4.10 -0.26
C PRO A 38 -6.99 3.46 -0.28
N CYS A 39 -5.92 4.24 -0.19
CA CYS A 39 -4.54 3.74 -0.15
C CYS A 39 -4.22 2.96 1.13
N ARG A 40 -4.72 3.44 2.27
CA ARG A 40 -4.59 2.76 3.57
C ARG A 40 -5.36 1.45 3.60
N VAL A 41 -6.61 1.46 3.15
CA VAL A 41 -7.46 0.26 3.07
C VAL A 41 -6.85 -0.77 2.13
N THR A 42 -6.39 -0.36 0.95
CA THR A 42 -5.77 -1.27 -0.03
C THR A 42 -4.49 -1.88 0.53
N GLY A 43 -3.62 -1.06 1.12
CA GLY A 43 -2.38 -1.54 1.75
C GLY A 43 -2.66 -2.48 2.93
N ALA A 44 -3.59 -2.12 3.81
CA ALA A 44 -3.99 -2.93 4.95
C ALA A 44 -4.57 -4.28 4.51
N ALA A 45 -5.47 -4.28 3.52
CA ALA A 45 -6.07 -5.48 2.96
C ALA A 45 -5.02 -6.40 2.32
N ALA A 46 -4.06 -5.84 1.58
CA ALA A 46 -2.97 -6.60 0.97
C ALA A 46 -2.11 -7.31 2.03
N PHE A 47 -1.62 -6.56 3.03
CA PHE A 47 -0.76 -7.13 4.08
C PHE A 47 -1.50 -8.11 4.99
N ALA A 48 -2.75 -7.80 5.39
CA ALA A 48 -3.56 -8.71 6.19
C ALA A 48 -3.90 -9.99 5.40
N GLY A 49 -4.29 -9.86 4.14
CA GLY A 49 -4.57 -10.99 3.25
C GLY A 49 -3.35 -11.90 3.08
N LEU A 50 -2.17 -11.32 2.81
CA LEU A 50 -0.92 -12.07 2.71
C LEU A 50 -0.55 -12.76 4.02
N GLY A 51 -0.73 -12.09 5.16
CA GLY A 51 -0.45 -12.67 6.47
C GLY A 51 -1.36 -13.86 6.79
N ILE A 52 -2.67 -13.72 6.60
CA ILE A 52 -3.65 -14.79 6.81
C ILE A 52 -3.40 -15.95 5.86
N TYR A 53 -3.17 -15.66 4.57
CA TYR A 53 -2.87 -16.69 3.57
C TYR A 53 -1.58 -17.45 3.90
N SER A 54 -0.52 -16.75 4.31
CA SER A 54 0.75 -17.36 4.70
C SER A 54 0.59 -18.26 5.92
N TYR A 55 -0.22 -17.85 6.89
CA TYR A 55 -0.52 -18.68 8.06
C TYR A 55 -1.20 -19.98 7.64
N TYR A 56 -2.27 -19.91 6.85
CA TYR A 56 -3.04 -21.09 6.47
C TYR A 56 -2.27 -22.02 5.54
N SER A 57 -1.76 -21.49 4.41
CA SER A 57 -1.06 -22.28 3.40
C SER A 57 0.27 -22.83 3.92
N GLY A 58 1.01 -22.03 4.71
CA GLY A 58 2.27 -22.43 5.29
C GLY A 58 2.15 -23.58 6.29
N HIS A 59 1.12 -23.55 7.15
CA HIS A 59 0.87 -24.66 8.08
C HIS A 59 0.38 -25.92 7.35
N ALA A 60 -0.48 -25.78 6.35
CA ALA A 60 -0.92 -26.91 5.53
C ALA A 60 0.26 -27.61 4.83
N GLN A 61 1.20 -26.84 4.27
CA GLN A 61 2.39 -27.37 3.64
C GLN A 61 3.33 -28.07 4.64
N LEU A 62 3.48 -27.51 5.85
CA LEU A 62 4.25 -28.14 6.92
C LEU A 62 3.64 -29.47 7.38
N LEU A 63 2.31 -29.54 7.52
CA LEU A 63 1.59 -30.77 7.87
C LEU A 63 1.83 -31.87 6.81
N ALA A 64 1.76 -31.51 5.52
CA ALA A 64 2.02 -32.45 4.43
C ALA A 64 3.47 -32.98 4.40
N GLN A 65 4.43 -32.16 4.82
CA GLN A 65 5.86 -32.49 4.80
C GLN A 65 6.41 -33.02 6.13
N GLN A 66 5.57 -33.24 7.15
CA GLN A 66 6.02 -33.67 8.49
C GLN A 66 6.92 -34.91 8.45
N LYS A 67 6.53 -35.92 7.67
CA LYS A 67 7.28 -37.18 7.56
C LYS A 67 8.65 -36.98 6.91
N ALA A 68 8.72 -36.10 5.90
CA ALA A 68 9.98 -35.77 5.24
C ALA A 68 10.91 -34.99 6.18
N ILE A 69 10.37 -34.06 6.97
CA ILE A 69 11.12 -33.26 7.96
C ILE A 69 11.61 -34.14 9.12
N ALA A 70 10.78 -35.08 9.59
CA ALA A 70 11.17 -36.04 10.62
C ALA A 70 12.32 -36.95 10.12
N LYS A 71 12.30 -37.33 8.85
CA LYS A 71 13.36 -38.13 8.21
C LYS A 71 14.63 -37.34 7.92
N SER A 72 14.56 -36.02 7.76
CA SER A 72 15.70 -35.22 7.29
C SER A 72 16.75 -34.91 8.35
N GLY A 73 16.51 -35.22 9.63
CA GLY A 73 17.48 -35.00 10.71
C GLY A 73 17.95 -33.55 10.88
N SER A 74 17.16 -32.57 10.40
CA SER A 74 17.54 -31.16 10.39
C SER A 74 17.59 -30.60 11.81
N MET A 75 18.59 -29.76 12.10
CA MET A 75 18.68 -28.99 13.36
C MET A 75 17.45 -28.09 13.56
N PHE A 76 16.84 -27.62 12.46
CA PHE A 76 15.60 -26.86 12.47
C PHE A 76 14.40 -27.80 12.28
N GLY A 77 13.85 -28.23 13.40
CA GLY A 77 12.68 -29.11 13.44
C GLY A 77 11.37 -28.43 13.03
N LEU A 78 10.28 -29.19 13.12
CA LEU A 78 8.95 -28.77 12.70
C LEU A 78 8.47 -27.48 13.42
N LYS A 79 8.76 -27.37 14.73
CA LYS A 79 8.38 -26.21 15.54
C LYS A 79 9.05 -24.91 15.10
N SER A 80 10.34 -24.95 14.75
CA SER A 80 11.05 -23.75 14.27
C SER A 80 10.43 -23.19 12.99
N ARG A 81 9.97 -24.08 12.10
CA ARG A 81 9.27 -23.69 10.87
C ARG A 81 7.88 -23.13 11.16
N GLN A 82 7.13 -23.72 12.10
CA GLN A 82 5.83 -23.21 12.54
C GLN A 82 5.95 -21.81 13.16
N THR A 83 6.95 -21.59 14.01
CA THR A 83 7.17 -20.27 14.61
C THR A 83 7.59 -19.25 13.56
N GLY A 84 8.37 -19.63 12.54
CA GLY A 84 8.71 -18.76 11.42
C GLY A 84 7.48 -18.31 10.62
N ILE A 85 6.61 -19.25 10.24
CA ILE A 85 5.37 -18.94 9.50
C ILE A 85 4.43 -18.06 10.34
N THR A 86 4.28 -18.40 11.62
CA THR A 86 3.46 -17.62 12.55
C THR A 86 4.03 -16.21 12.74
N GLY A 87 5.35 -16.07 12.87
CA GLY A 87 6.02 -14.78 12.97
C GLY A 87 5.78 -13.90 11.74
N ILE A 88 6.01 -14.45 10.54
CA ILE A 88 5.75 -13.72 9.28
C ILE A 88 4.28 -13.30 9.19
N ALA A 89 3.35 -14.21 9.51
CA ALA A 89 1.92 -13.90 9.48
C ALA A 89 1.55 -12.75 10.43
N ILE A 90 2.04 -12.80 11.68
CA ILE A 90 1.81 -11.75 12.68
C ILE A 90 2.40 -10.42 12.20
N THR A 91 3.63 -10.43 11.68
CA THR A 91 4.28 -9.21 11.18
C THR A 91 3.51 -8.60 10.02
N LEU A 92 3.04 -9.41 9.06
CA LEU A 92 2.26 -8.93 7.92
C LEU A 92 0.92 -8.34 8.37
N VAL A 93 0.15 -9.06 9.19
CA VAL A 93 -1.13 -8.55 9.72
C VAL A 93 -0.91 -7.29 10.56
N GLY A 94 0.11 -7.29 11.42
CA GLY A 94 0.47 -6.15 12.26
C GLY A 94 0.84 -4.91 11.44
N MET A 95 1.66 -5.05 10.40
CA MET A 95 1.97 -3.95 9.48
C MET A 95 0.74 -3.45 8.72
N GLY A 96 -0.15 -4.36 8.30
CA GLY A 96 -1.41 -4.00 7.65
C GLY A 96 -2.31 -3.15 8.55
N LEU A 97 -2.50 -3.57 9.81
CA LEU A 97 -3.28 -2.82 10.80
C LEU A 97 -2.62 -1.48 11.15
N TRP A 98 -1.30 -1.45 11.31
CA TRP A 98 -0.56 -0.21 11.58
C TRP A 98 -0.77 0.81 10.46
N ARG A 99 -0.65 0.39 9.19
CA ARG A 99 -0.86 1.25 8.02
C ARG A 99 -2.29 1.75 7.87
N LEU A 100 -3.28 1.06 8.47
CA LEU A 100 -4.66 1.51 8.46
C LEU A 100 -4.89 2.68 9.43
N VAL A 101 -4.19 2.67 10.57
CA VAL A 101 -4.38 3.62 11.67
C VAL A 101 -3.41 4.81 11.60
N ASN A 102 -2.19 4.60 11.09
CA ASN A 102 -1.11 5.58 10.98
C ASN A 102 -0.81 5.97 9.53
#